data_AF-A0A419KC49-F1
#
_entry.id   AF-A0A419KC49-F1
#
_cell.length_a   1.000
_cell.length_b   1.000
_cell.length_c   1.000
_cell.angle_alpha   90.00
_cell.angle_beta   90.00
_cell.angle_gamma   90.00
#
_symmetry.space_group_name_H-M   'P 1'
#
loop_
_entity.id
_entity.type
_entity.pdbx_description
1 polymer ?
#
loop_
_entity_poly.entity_id
_entity_poly.type
_entity_poly.pdbx_seq_one_letter_code
_entity_poly.pdbx_strand_id
1 'polypeptide(L)'
;VIKPLPEKGVSRARARVLKEKKRKGKRRGHGSRSGSRGARLPKKEAWMKKIRALRKKLRELKASRTITETTYRKLYKMASSGRFESVGDLERYLKAHELWRKR
;
A
#
# COMPACT_ATOMS: atom_id res chain seq x y z
N VAL A 1 -27.21 -17.12 48.41
CA VAL A 1 -26.01 -16.64 47.67
C VAL A 1 -26.50 -15.82 46.49
N ILE A 2 -26.21 -14.51 46.44
CA ILE A 2 -26.62 -13.62 45.35
C ILE A 2 -25.44 -13.46 44.38
N LYS A 3 -25.69 -13.58 43.07
CA LYS A 3 -24.68 -13.38 42.01
C LYS A 3 -25.14 -12.29 41.03
N PRO A 4 -24.21 -11.49 40.47
CA PRO A 4 -24.55 -10.49 39.46
C PRO A 4 -24.97 -11.16 38.15
N LEU A 5 -25.87 -10.51 37.40
CA LEU A 5 -26.19 -10.93 36.04
C LEU A 5 -25.00 -10.70 35.10
N PRO A 6 -24.82 -11.55 34.08
CA PRO A 6 -23.79 -11.33 33.07
C PRO A 6 -24.08 -10.05 32.27
N GLU A 7 -23.02 -9.35 31.90
CA GLU A 7 -23.11 -8.14 31.08
C GLU A 7 -23.66 -8.46 29.68
N LYS A 8 -24.59 -7.63 29.20
CA LYS A 8 -25.15 -7.76 27.84
C LYS A 8 -24.21 -7.11 26.82
N GLY A 9 -23.53 -7.93 26.03
CA GLY A 9 -22.71 -7.47 24.90
C GLY A 9 -23.52 -7.24 23.61
N VAL A 10 -23.01 -6.37 22.73
CA VAL A 10 -23.58 -6.16 21.39
C VAL A 10 -22.91 -7.07 20.35
N SER A 11 -23.71 -7.88 19.64
CA SER A 11 -23.20 -8.78 18.60
C SER A 11 -22.66 -8.02 17.39
N ARG A 12 -21.51 -8.48 16.87
CA ARG A 12 -20.88 -7.96 15.65
C ARG A 12 -21.09 -8.84 14.41
N ALA A 13 -21.92 -9.88 14.48
CA ALA A 13 -22.09 -10.88 13.42
C ALA A 13 -22.42 -10.24 12.05
N ARG A 14 -23.44 -9.38 11.99
CA ARG A 14 -23.84 -8.66 10.76
C ARG A 14 -22.72 -7.78 10.20
N ALA A 15 -21.99 -7.09 11.08
CA ALA A 15 -20.88 -6.23 10.69
C ALA A 15 -19.70 -7.03 10.09
N ARG A 16 -19.41 -8.23 10.63
CA ARG A 16 -18.39 -9.14 10.10
C ARG A 16 -18.74 -9.64 8.70
N VAL A 17 -19.98 -10.10 8.51
CA VAL A 17 -20.49 -10.51 7.18
C VAL A 17 -20.38 -9.37 6.16
N LEU A 18 -20.74 -8.15 6.55
CA LEU A 18 -20.60 -6.98 5.67
C LEU A 18 -19.15 -6.66 5.33
N LYS A 19 -18.24 -6.74 6.31
CA LYS A 19 -16.80 -6.52 6.11
C LYS A 19 -16.21 -7.53 5.11
N GLU A 20 -16.62 -8.80 5.20
CA GLU A 20 -16.17 -9.83 4.27
C GLU A 20 -16.65 -9.56 2.84
N LYS A 21 -17.92 -9.19 2.66
CA LYS A 21 -18.47 -8.78 1.35
C LYS A 21 -17.68 -7.59 0.78
N LYS A 22 -17.36 -6.57 1.60
CA LYS A 22 -16.55 -5.41 1.20
C LYS A 22 -15.11 -5.77 0.85
N ARG A 23 -14.50 -6.73 1.55
CA ARG A 23 -13.14 -7.25 1.26
C ARG A 23 -13.09 -7.93 -0.11
N LYS A 24 -14.14 -8.69 -0.46
CA LYS A 24 -14.32 -9.31 -1.78
C LYS A 24 -14.67 -8.30 -2.90
N GLY A 25 -14.70 -7.00 -2.61
CA GLY A 25 -15.02 -5.95 -3.59
C GLY A 25 -16.51 -5.63 -3.75
N LYS A 26 -17.43 -6.39 -3.13
CA LYS A 26 -18.88 -6.15 -3.20
C LYS A 26 -19.28 -4.94 -2.35
N ARG A 27 -20.44 -4.33 -2.65
CA ARG A 27 -21.01 -3.16 -1.93
C ARG A 27 -20.08 -1.94 -1.90
N ARG A 28 -19.36 -1.69 -3.01
CA ARG A 28 -18.46 -0.54 -3.20
C ARG A 28 -18.85 0.29 -4.44
N GLY A 29 -20.06 0.16 -4.97
CA GLY A 29 -20.54 0.93 -6.13
C GLY A 29 -20.76 2.42 -5.82
N HIS A 30 -21.03 3.24 -6.86
CA HIS A 30 -21.22 4.69 -6.70
C HIS A 30 -22.35 5.05 -5.74
N GLY A 31 -23.51 4.42 -5.84
CA GLY A 31 -24.65 4.67 -4.93
C GLY A 31 -24.42 4.25 -3.47
N SER A 32 -23.42 3.42 -3.18
CA SER A 32 -23.06 3.06 -1.79
C SER A 32 -21.95 3.95 -1.21
N ARG A 33 -21.40 4.88 -1.99
CA ARG A 33 -20.31 5.76 -1.57
C ARG A 33 -20.86 7.13 -1.23
N SER A 34 -20.63 7.55 0.01
CA SER A 34 -20.87 8.92 0.43
C SER A 34 -19.55 9.70 0.45
N GLY A 35 -19.62 11.01 0.20
CA GLY A 35 -18.48 11.93 0.26
C GLY A 35 -17.58 11.93 -0.98
N SER A 36 -16.76 12.98 -1.06
CA SER A 36 -15.85 13.22 -2.17
C SER A 36 -14.77 12.12 -2.29
N ARG A 37 -14.12 12.03 -3.45
CA ARG A 37 -13.05 11.05 -3.70
C ARG A 37 -11.86 11.28 -2.75
N GLY A 38 -11.50 12.54 -2.51
CA GLY A 38 -10.39 12.93 -1.66
C GLY A 38 -10.64 12.71 -0.17
N ALA A 39 -11.90 12.72 0.29
CA ALA A 39 -12.25 12.41 1.68
C ALA A 39 -11.99 10.93 2.03
N ARG A 40 -12.17 10.02 1.06
CA ARG A 40 -11.97 8.58 1.26
C ARG A 40 -10.51 8.15 1.17
N LEU A 41 -9.72 8.85 0.35
CA LEU A 41 -8.27 8.68 0.25
C LEU A 41 -7.63 10.04 -0.09
N PRO A 42 -7.05 10.73 0.91
CA PRO A 42 -6.39 12.01 0.70
C PRO A 42 -5.20 11.87 -0.26
N LYS A 43 -5.01 12.86 -1.14
CA LYS A 43 -3.93 12.87 -2.14
C LYS A 43 -2.54 12.67 -1.51
N LYS A 44 -2.27 13.36 -0.39
CA LYS A 44 -1.00 13.27 0.34
C LYS A 44 -0.78 11.87 0.92
N GLU A 45 -1.81 11.24 1.46
CA GLU A 45 -1.70 9.89 2.03
C GLU A 45 -1.45 8.85 0.93
N ALA A 46 -2.13 8.96 -0.22
CA ALA A 46 -1.89 8.12 -1.38
C ALA A 46 -0.43 8.25 -1.87
N TRP A 47 0.06 9.49 -2.00
CA TRP A 47 1.45 9.76 -2.37
C TRP A 47 2.44 9.17 -1.37
N MET A 48 2.22 9.38 -0.07
CA MET A 48 3.07 8.82 0.98
C MET A 48 3.14 7.29 0.94
N LYS A 49 2.00 6.62 0.75
CA LYS A 49 1.95 5.14 0.61
C LYS A 49 2.77 4.67 -0.60
N LYS A 50 2.61 5.33 -1.75
CA LYS A 50 3.33 5.04 -3.00
C LYS A 50 4.84 5.21 -2.82
N ILE A 51 5.30 6.39 -2.39
CA ILE A 51 6.73 6.68 -2.28
C ILE A 51 7.43 5.85 -1.20
N ARG A 52 6.76 5.56 -0.07
CA ARG A 52 7.33 4.71 0.99
C ARG A 52 7.54 3.28 0.52
N ALA A 53 6.60 2.71 -0.24
CA ALA A 53 6.75 1.38 -0.81
C ALA A 53 7.94 1.30 -1.79
N LEU A 54 8.07 2.29 -2.68
CA LEU A 54 9.19 2.39 -3.63
C LEU A 54 10.54 2.50 -2.90
N ARG A 55 10.65 3.40 -1.92
CA ARG A 55 11.88 3.59 -1.14
C ARG A 55 12.25 2.36 -0.32
N LYS A 56 11.27 1.66 0.24
CA LYS A 56 11.48 0.39 0.95
C LYS A 56 12.10 -0.64 0.02
N LYS A 57 11.52 -0.85 -1.17
CA LYS A 57 12.06 -1.80 -2.16
C LYS A 57 13.49 -1.44 -2.60
N LEU A 58 13.75 -0.16 -2.88
CA LEU A 58 15.09 0.30 -3.25
C LEU A 58 16.13 0.02 -2.15
N ARG A 59 15.73 0.19 -0.88
CA ARG A 59 16.60 -0.11 0.27
C ARG A 59 16.89 -1.60 0.38
N GLU A 60 15.87 -2.45 0.19
CA GLU A 60 16.03 -3.91 0.15
C GLU A 60 17.00 -4.33 -0.96
N LEU A 61 16.83 -3.81 -2.18
CA LEU A 61 17.71 -4.10 -3.32
C LEU A 61 19.15 -3.63 -3.11
N LYS A 62 19.35 -2.49 -2.42
CA LYS A 62 20.68 -2.02 -2.03
C LYS A 62 21.30 -2.97 -1.00
N ALA A 63 20.53 -3.37 0.01
CA ALA A 63 21.00 -4.25 1.10
C ALA A 63 21.39 -5.64 0.57
N SER A 64 20.63 -6.20 -0.36
CA SER A 64 20.96 -7.47 -1.03
C SER A 64 22.07 -7.34 -2.08
N ARG A 65 22.69 -6.16 -2.22
CA ARG A 65 23.74 -5.84 -3.21
C ARG A 65 23.32 -6.10 -4.67
N THR A 66 22.02 -6.15 -4.92
CA THR A 66 21.45 -6.42 -6.23
C THR A 66 21.57 -5.24 -7.18
N ILE A 67 21.59 -4.02 -6.63
CA ILE A 67 21.88 -2.78 -7.35
C ILE A 67 23.12 -2.11 -6.74
N THR A 68 23.84 -1.35 -7.56
CA THR A 68 24.95 -0.52 -7.08
C THR A 68 24.43 0.71 -6.30
N GLU A 69 25.29 1.31 -5.47
CA GLU A 69 24.91 2.51 -4.72
C GLU A 69 24.61 3.71 -5.63
N THR A 70 25.34 3.84 -6.74
CA THR A 70 25.11 4.89 -7.75
C THR A 70 23.72 4.76 -8.37
N THR A 71 23.33 3.55 -8.76
CA THR A 71 22.01 3.20 -9.28
C THR A 71 20.92 3.49 -8.24
N TYR A 72 21.12 3.09 -6.97
CA TYR A 72 20.19 3.39 -5.88
C TYR A 72 19.94 4.91 -5.76
N ARG A 73 21.00 5.72 -5.72
CA ARG A 73 20.87 7.19 -5.58
C ARG A 73 20.10 7.80 -6.74
N LYS A 74 20.36 7.36 -7.98
CA LYS A 74 19.64 7.82 -9.18
C LYS A 74 18.15 7.45 -9.11
N LEU A 75 17.84 6.17 -8.84
CA LEU A 75 16.46 5.70 -8.76
C LEU A 75 15.69 6.30 -7.60
N TYR A 76 16.34 6.58 -6.48
CA TYR A 76 15.72 7.23 -5.32
C TYR A 76 15.25 8.66 -5.65
N LYS A 77 16.08 9.42 -6.38
CA LYS A 77 15.70 10.77 -6.88
C LYS A 77 14.55 10.68 -7.88
N MET A 78 14.61 9.77 -8.85
CA MET A 78 13.53 9.56 -9.83
C MET A 78 12.22 9.07 -9.20
N ALA A 79 12.28 8.22 -8.17
CA ALA A 79 11.10 7.82 -7.42
C ALA A 79 10.47 9.03 -6.70
N SER A 80 11.31 9.92 -6.15
CA SER A 80 10.85 11.12 -5.45
C SER A 80 10.18 12.13 -6.37
N SER A 81 10.50 12.14 -7.67
CA SER A 81 9.79 12.94 -8.68
C SER A 81 8.51 12.29 -9.20
N GLY A 82 8.14 11.10 -8.71
CA GLY A 82 6.89 10.42 -9.07
C GLY A 82 6.95 9.65 -10.38
N ARG A 83 8.15 9.38 -10.91
CA ARG A 83 8.33 8.66 -12.19
C ARG A 83 7.71 7.26 -12.21
N PHE A 84 7.65 6.58 -11.06
CA PHE A 84 7.19 5.20 -10.97
C PHE A 84 5.77 5.11 -10.44
N GLU A 85 4.91 4.34 -11.11
CA GLU A 85 3.52 4.14 -10.68
C GLU A 85 3.37 3.10 -9.55
N SER A 86 4.20 2.07 -9.58
CA SER A 86 4.18 0.98 -8.61
C SER A 86 5.57 0.38 -8.40
N VAL A 87 5.71 -0.49 -7.41
CA VAL A 87 6.94 -1.27 -7.22
C VAL A 87 7.25 -2.14 -8.45
N GLY A 88 6.22 -2.72 -9.08
CA GLY A 88 6.40 -3.49 -10.31
C GLY A 88 6.87 -2.65 -11.50
N ASP A 89 6.48 -1.37 -11.57
CA ASP A 89 6.97 -0.44 -12.59
C ASP A 89 8.47 -0.11 -12.38
N LEU A 90 8.87 0.11 -11.13
CA LEU A 90 10.27 0.26 -10.75
C LEU A 90 11.11 -0.98 -11.14
N GLU A 91 10.62 -2.19 -10.86
CA GLU A 91 11.30 -3.43 -11.21
C GLU A 91 11.40 -3.64 -12.73
N ARG A 92 10.35 -3.31 -13.48
CA ARG A 92 10.38 -3.31 -14.95
C ARG A 92 11.45 -2.35 -15.47
N TYR A 93 11.52 -1.14 -14.93
CA TYR A 93 12.53 -0.16 -15.31
C TYR A 93 13.95 -0.66 -15.07
N LEU A 94 14.20 -1.26 -13.89
CA LEU A 94 15.48 -1.86 -13.53
C LEU A 94 15.89 -2.97 -14.51
N LYS A 95 14.95 -3.84 -14.89
CA LYS A 95 15.15 -4.91 -15.87
C LYS A 95 15.43 -4.37 -17.27
N ALA A 96 14.66 -3.39 -17.73
CA ALA A 96 14.81 -2.81 -19.06
C ALA A 96 16.17 -2.10 -19.26
N HIS A 97 16.75 -1.53 -18.21
CA HIS A 97 18.02 -0.80 -18.28
C HIS A 97 19.23 -1.65 -17.82
N GLU A 98 19.02 -2.95 -17.58
CA GLU A 98 20.05 -3.88 -17.08
C GLU A 98 20.83 -3.36 -15.86
N LEU A 99 20.16 -2.60 -14.98
CA LEU A 99 20.78 -1.94 -13.83
C LEU A 99 21.04 -2.91 -12.65
N TRP A 100 20.96 -4.20 -12.92
CA TRP A 100 21.33 -5.27 -12.00
C TRP A 100 22.85 -5.30 -11.87
N ARG A 101 23.34 -5.51 -10.66
CA ARG A 101 24.76 -5.69 -10.43
C ARG A 101 25.18 -6.98 -11.15
N LYS A 102 25.93 -6.84 -12.24
CA LYS A 102 26.60 -7.96 -12.90
C LYS A 102 27.57 -8.57 -11.87
N ARG A 103 27.47 -9.88 -11.69
CA ARG A 103 28.29 -10.63 -10.74
C ARG A 103 29.67 -10.84 -11.31
#